data_AF-A0A811PYF9-F1
#
_entry.id   AF-A0A811PYF9-F1
#
_cell.length_a   1.000
_cell.length_b   1.000
_cell.length_c   1.000
_cell.angle_alpha   90.00
_cell.angle_beta   90.00
_cell.angle_gamma   90.00
#
_symmetry.space_group_name_H-M   'P 1'
#
loop_
_entity.id
_entity.type
_entity.pdbx_description
1 polymer ?
#
loop_
_entity_poly.entity_id
_entity_poly.type
_entity_poly.pdbx_seq_one_letter_code
_entity_poly.pdbx_strand_id
1 'polypeptide(L)'
;MLQWRMENGDGIRFLKKLNLITRDLFIINLCEISKDQAAEIELTKKDIFCLSLTWSKDIFQLPEPVHNDEIEVFEALHPPTNIKYGRLNCYPGEYLPSWCHGSYDPTIFSSLTEIMVIGCPKLSSLEQFLQPAYMPAIKIMMIKECTSLESIPVERFGGLPSLEELKVTNCPKINSQCLLAPSLKKLSLEDPGNLENDIDCRSLTTINLSNYHLASLTFNREKLPLLTELTIGECRELETLNGGWPILKSLSIMLCPRLKWENGIVLPSSLQSLHLWDRGYFSVRCLENLTSLNSLVMTVCKHIEYIPRDLWSSNLKSLQKLTIKHCEDVVSIGGQEVIAHIPKVDIQNCPNLKEVQQPLLRGYPFRFRFFSCNKL
;
A
#
# COMPACT_ATOMS: atom_id res chain seq x y z
N MET A 1 4.70 26.05 -1.00
CA MET A 1 5.63 24.98 -1.42
C MET A 1 6.49 25.56 -2.52
N LEU A 2 7.81 25.67 -2.33
CA LEU A 2 8.73 26.18 -3.35
C LEU A 2 9.46 25.01 -4.00
N GLN A 3 9.23 24.78 -5.29
CA GLN A 3 9.90 23.74 -6.07
C GLN A 3 10.99 24.38 -6.93
N TRP A 4 12.23 23.91 -6.79
CA TRP A 4 13.38 24.44 -7.52
C TRP A 4 13.82 23.44 -8.58
N ARG A 5 13.71 23.88 -9.84
CA ARG A 5 14.19 23.13 -10.99
C ARG A 5 15.55 23.66 -11.42
N MET A 6 16.54 22.79 -11.43
CA MET A 6 17.86 23.12 -11.94
C MET A 6 17.86 22.94 -13.46
N GLU A 7 17.94 24.03 -14.21
CA GLU A 7 18.26 24.00 -15.65
C GLU A 7 19.60 24.72 -15.81
N ASN A 8 20.59 24.03 -16.38
CA ASN A 8 21.93 24.57 -16.66
C ASN A 8 22.66 25.24 -15.47
N GLY A 9 22.36 24.84 -14.23
CA GLY A 9 22.93 25.44 -13.01
C GLY A 9 22.39 26.85 -12.66
N ASP A 10 21.52 27.45 -13.46
CA ASP A 10 21.00 28.81 -13.21
C ASP A 10 20.14 28.87 -11.94
N GLY A 11 19.45 27.78 -11.60
CA GLY A 11 18.67 27.63 -10.36
C GLY A 11 19.50 27.75 -9.07
N ILE A 12 20.79 27.39 -9.12
CA ILE A 12 21.70 27.38 -7.96
C ILE A 12 21.99 28.80 -7.49
N ARG A 13 22.18 29.74 -8.42
CA ARG A 13 22.42 31.16 -8.11
C ARG A 13 21.27 31.78 -7.32
N PHE A 14 20.04 31.31 -7.55
CA PHE A 14 18.87 31.73 -6.78
C PHE A 14 18.87 31.11 -5.38
N LEU A 15 19.18 29.82 -5.24
CA LEU A 15 19.24 29.12 -3.94
C LEU A 15 20.30 29.66 -2.99
N LYS A 16 21.43 30.15 -3.52
CA LYS A 16 22.50 30.79 -2.73
C LYS A 16 22.07 32.12 -2.12
N LYS A 17 21.20 32.88 -2.81
CA LYS A 17 20.70 34.20 -2.35
C LYS A 17 19.45 34.12 -1.49
N LEU A 18 18.83 32.96 -1.38
CA LEU A 18 17.61 32.77 -0.61
C LEU A 18 17.94 32.35 0.82
N ASN A 19 17.81 33.30 1.74
CA ASN A 19 17.45 33.01 3.14
C ASN A 19 16.03 32.46 3.13
N LEU A 20 15.88 31.16 2.85
CA LEU A 20 14.58 30.54 2.60
C LEU A 20 13.69 30.64 3.84
N ILE A 21 12.64 31.45 3.73
CA ILE A 21 11.48 31.53 4.65
C ILE A 21 10.68 30.20 4.63
N THR A 22 10.90 29.36 3.62
CA THR A 22 10.19 28.09 3.43
C THR A 22 10.99 26.91 3.96
N ARG A 23 10.37 26.14 4.87
CA ARG A 23 10.96 24.92 5.46
C ARG A 23 10.92 23.70 4.53
N ASP A 24 10.37 23.82 3.33
CA ASP A 24 10.33 22.73 2.35
C ASP A 24 11.20 23.08 1.14
N LEU A 25 12.16 22.21 0.82
CA LEU A 25 13.09 22.36 -0.29
C LEU A 25 13.04 21.14 -1.21
N PHE A 26 12.66 21.38 -2.47
CA PHE A 26 12.65 20.37 -3.53
C PHE A 26 13.67 20.77 -4.58
N ILE A 27 14.72 19.96 -4.73
CA ILE A 27 15.74 20.12 -5.76
C ILE A 27 15.53 19.02 -6.79
N ILE A 28 15.21 19.41 -8.02
CA ILE A 28 15.02 18.48 -9.13
C ILE A 28 16.02 18.70 -10.25
N ASN A 29 16.23 17.67 -11.05
CA ASN A 29 17.14 17.68 -12.19
C ASN A 29 18.61 17.86 -11.77
N LEU A 30 19.03 17.16 -10.71
CA LEU A 30 20.41 17.17 -10.21
C LEU A 30 21.43 16.62 -11.22
N CYS A 31 21.00 15.90 -12.26
CA CYS A 31 21.88 15.43 -13.33
C CYS A 31 22.50 16.56 -14.18
N GLU A 32 21.96 17.78 -14.11
CA GLU A 32 22.44 18.95 -14.87
C GLU A 32 23.47 19.80 -14.11
N ILE A 33 23.89 19.39 -12.91
CA ILE A 33 24.76 20.20 -12.07
C ILE A 33 26.03 19.44 -11.71
N SER A 34 27.15 20.16 -11.56
CA SER A 34 28.42 19.59 -11.09
C SER A 34 28.45 19.47 -9.57
N LYS A 35 29.42 18.72 -9.03
CA LYS A 35 29.67 18.64 -7.59
C LYS A 35 29.99 19.99 -6.94
N ASP A 36 30.73 20.85 -7.65
CA ASP A 36 31.12 22.17 -7.14
C ASP A 36 29.87 23.05 -7.00
N GLN A 37 29.01 23.00 -8.02
CA GLN A 37 27.71 23.63 -8.03
C GLN A 37 26.79 23.13 -6.91
N ALA A 38 26.79 21.81 -6.65
CA ALA A 38 26.05 21.22 -5.54
C ALA A 38 26.58 21.67 -4.17
N ALA A 39 27.91 21.76 -4.00
CA ALA A 39 28.56 22.23 -2.78
C ALA A 39 28.22 23.69 -2.45
N GLU A 40 28.02 24.53 -3.47
CA GLU A 40 27.60 25.94 -3.29
C GLU A 40 26.22 26.11 -2.65
N ILE A 41 25.38 25.07 -2.61
CA ILE A 41 24.05 25.13 -2.01
C ILE A 41 24.13 25.19 -0.47
N GLU A 42 25.18 24.61 0.12
CA GLU A 42 25.43 24.59 1.57
C GLU A 42 24.19 24.20 2.40
N LEU A 43 23.58 23.05 2.06
CA LEU A 43 22.34 22.55 2.68
C LEU A 43 22.39 22.49 4.22
N THR A 44 23.56 22.19 4.79
CA THR A 44 23.81 22.12 6.24
C THR A 44 23.58 23.46 6.97
N LYS A 45 23.63 24.60 6.27
CA LYS A 45 23.40 25.93 6.85
C LYS A 45 21.95 26.41 6.73
N LYS A 46 21.06 25.59 6.16
CA LYS A 46 19.65 25.94 5.92
C LYS A 46 18.74 25.28 6.96
N ASP A 47 17.71 25.99 7.42
CA ASP A 47 16.64 25.42 8.26
C ASP A 47 15.59 24.74 7.37
N ILE A 48 15.77 23.44 7.13
CA ILE A 48 14.92 22.63 6.24
C ILE A 48 14.23 21.54 7.05
N PHE A 49 12.92 21.43 6.87
CA PHE A 49 12.06 20.43 7.48
C PHE A 49 11.73 19.30 6.50
N CYS A 50 11.51 19.63 5.23
CA CYS A 50 11.30 18.67 4.15
C CYS A 50 12.37 18.86 3.07
N LEU A 51 13.15 17.83 2.80
CA LEU A 51 14.16 17.80 1.76
C LEU A 51 13.79 16.74 0.73
N SER A 52 13.67 17.16 -0.53
CA SER A 52 13.51 16.25 -1.67
C SER A 52 14.64 16.47 -2.66
N LEU A 53 15.39 15.42 -2.95
CA LEU A 53 16.45 15.39 -3.95
C LEU A 53 16.03 14.47 -5.10
N THR A 54 15.95 15.00 -6.33
CA THR A 54 15.58 14.25 -7.52
C THR A 54 16.67 14.35 -8.57
N TRP A 55 17.22 13.20 -9.01
CA TRP A 55 18.26 13.16 -10.03
C TRP A 55 17.78 13.66 -11.39
N SER A 56 16.65 13.14 -11.88
CA SER A 56 16.13 13.42 -13.21
C SER A 56 15.12 14.57 -13.23
N LYS A 57 14.77 15.00 -14.44
CA LYS A 57 13.67 15.96 -14.70
C LYS A 57 12.29 15.37 -14.50
N ASP A 58 12.14 14.06 -14.70
CA ASP A 58 10.89 13.32 -14.59
C ASP A 58 11.14 12.01 -13.83
N ILE A 59 10.33 11.73 -12.81
CA ILE A 59 10.44 10.54 -11.97
C ILE A 59 10.10 9.24 -12.74
N PHE A 60 9.49 9.36 -13.93
CA PHE A 60 9.08 8.22 -14.76
C PHE A 60 9.98 8.00 -15.98
N GLN A 61 10.99 8.83 -16.22
CA GLN A 61 11.95 8.63 -17.30
C GLN A 61 13.24 8.04 -16.72
N LEU A 62 13.51 6.79 -17.08
CA LEU A 62 14.77 6.12 -16.78
C LEU A 62 15.92 6.98 -17.35
N PRO A 63 16.93 7.34 -16.54
CA PRO A 63 18.02 8.17 -17.03
C PRO A 63 18.75 7.45 -18.16
N GLU A 64 19.02 8.17 -19.25
CA GLU A 64 20.04 7.78 -20.22
C GLU A 64 21.38 7.59 -19.50
N PRO A 65 22.28 6.70 -19.98
CA PRO A 65 23.56 6.48 -19.31
C PRO A 65 24.42 7.74 -19.46
N VAL A 66 24.53 8.55 -18.40
CA VAL A 66 25.37 9.76 -18.40
C VAL A 66 26.33 9.77 -17.21
N HIS A 67 27.62 9.69 -17.56
CA HIS A 67 28.88 10.03 -16.88
C HIS A 67 29.15 9.77 -15.38
N ASN A 68 30.41 9.40 -15.10
CA ASN A 68 31.01 8.91 -13.85
C ASN A 68 30.86 9.77 -12.57
N ASP A 69 30.27 10.97 -12.61
CA ASP A 69 30.20 11.90 -11.47
C ASP A 69 28.84 11.81 -10.70
N GLU A 70 28.00 10.82 -11.02
CA GLU A 70 26.62 10.64 -10.52
C GLU A 70 26.48 10.71 -8.99
N ILE A 71 27.43 10.13 -8.25
CA ILE A 71 27.40 10.04 -6.78
C ILE A 71 27.99 11.29 -6.14
N GLU A 72 28.99 11.94 -6.77
CA GLU A 72 29.71 13.07 -6.19
C GLU A 72 28.80 14.29 -5.96
N VAL A 73 27.79 14.49 -6.81
CA VAL A 73 26.77 15.52 -6.62
C VAL A 73 25.99 15.30 -5.32
N PHE A 74 25.56 14.06 -5.05
CA PHE A 74 24.84 13.75 -3.81
C PHE A 74 25.75 13.78 -2.58
N GLU A 75 27.02 13.39 -2.71
CA GLU A 75 28.00 13.55 -1.63
C GLU A 75 28.17 15.03 -1.24
N ALA A 76 28.13 15.96 -2.19
CA ALA A 76 28.18 17.39 -1.89
C ALA A 76 26.90 17.92 -1.21
N LEU A 77 25.76 17.24 -1.38
CA LEU A 77 24.44 17.64 -0.84
C LEU A 77 24.16 17.08 0.56
N HIS A 78 25.04 17.38 1.52
CA HIS A 78 24.85 16.96 2.91
C HIS A 78 23.57 17.54 3.53
N PRO A 79 22.60 16.71 3.96
CA PRO A 79 21.37 17.19 4.58
C PRO A 79 21.62 17.91 5.93
N PRO A 80 20.75 18.86 6.33
CA PRO A 80 20.79 19.41 7.68
C PRO A 80 20.22 18.41 8.70
N THR A 81 20.58 18.56 9.98
CA THR A 81 20.24 17.60 11.05
C THR A 81 18.79 17.67 11.53
N ASN A 82 18.07 18.74 11.18
CA ASN A 82 16.73 19.02 11.65
C ASN A 82 15.61 18.60 10.68
N ILE A 83 15.96 17.86 9.62
CA ILE A 83 14.98 17.36 8.67
C ILE A 83 14.02 16.38 9.33
N LYS A 84 12.74 16.48 8.96
CA LYS A 84 11.68 15.55 9.39
C LYS A 84 11.16 14.68 8.26
N TYR A 85 11.30 15.14 7.01
CA TYR A 85 10.84 14.46 5.81
C TYR A 85 11.98 14.42 4.80
N GLY A 86 12.39 13.21 4.42
CA GLY A 86 13.43 12.98 3.41
C GLY A 86 12.83 12.29 2.20
N ARG A 87 13.13 12.77 1.00
CA ARG A 87 12.78 12.10 -0.25
C ARG A 87 13.98 12.04 -1.17
N LEU A 88 14.28 10.83 -1.63
CA LEU A 88 15.30 10.53 -2.62
C LEU A 88 14.64 9.92 -3.85
N ASN A 89 14.69 10.63 -4.97
CA ASN A 89 14.06 10.20 -6.21
C ASN A 89 15.10 9.98 -7.31
N CYS A 90 14.97 8.89 -8.04
CA CYS A 90 15.77 8.59 -9.22
C CYS A 90 17.26 8.54 -8.96
N TYR A 91 17.66 8.20 -7.73
CA TYR A 91 19.07 8.15 -7.35
C TYR A 91 19.83 7.19 -8.27
N PRO A 92 20.90 7.67 -8.92
CA PRO A 92 21.57 6.92 -9.98
C PRO A 92 22.59 5.91 -9.45
N GLY A 93 23.04 6.06 -8.20
CA GLY A 93 24.08 5.22 -7.60
C GLY A 93 23.58 3.85 -7.17
N GLU A 94 24.51 2.89 -7.14
CA GLU A 94 24.26 1.55 -6.60
C GLU A 94 24.21 1.55 -5.06
N TYR A 95 24.98 2.42 -4.43
CA TYR A 95 25.06 2.61 -2.97
C TYR A 95 24.72 4.05 -2.63
N LEU A 96 24.08 4.25 -1.48
CA LEU A 96 23.75 5.58 -1.00
C LEU A 96 25.01 6.41 -0.66
N PRO A 97 24.91 7.75 -0.67
CA PRO A 97 26.03 8.61 -0.31
C PRO A 97 26.54 8.35 1.11
N SER A 98 27.80 8.66 1.37
CA SER A 98 28.51 8.37 2.61
C SER A 98 27.83 8.94 3.87
N TRP A 99 27.17 10.11 3.76
CA TRP A 99 26.40 10.70 4.85
C TRP A 99 25.15 9.90 5.23
N CYS A 100 24.70 8.94 4.41
CA CYS A 100 23.65 7.98 4.77
C CYS A 100 24.11 6.92 5.76
N HIS A 101 25.42 6.65 5.84
CA HIS A 101 25.96 5.51 6.59
C HIS A 101 26.22 5.82 8.08
N GLY A 102 25.91 7.04 8.53
CA GLY A 102 26.07 7.49 9.92
C GLY A 102 27.52 7.52 10.42
N SER A 103 28.51 7.37 9.53
CA SER A 103 29.93 7.35 9.87
C SER A 103 30.50 8.71 10.27
N TYR A 104 29.83 9.81 9.93
CA TYR A 104 30.33 11.16 10.15
C TYR A 104 29.54 11.95 11.19
N ASP A 105 28.20 11.83 11.20
CA ASP A 105 27.34 12.46 12.19
C ASP A 105 26.09 11.60 12.44
N PRO A 106 25.99 10.94 13.62
CA PRO A 106 24.85 10.09 13.95
C PRO A 106 23.54 10.87 14.14
N THR A 107 23.61 12.20 14.24
CA THR A 107 22.46 13.05 14.55
C THR A 107 21.70 13.54 13.31
N ILE A 108 22.25 13.31 12.11
CA ILE A 108 21.73 13.86 10.85
C ILE A 108 20.27 13.48 10.57
N PHE A 109 19.83 12.29 10.99
CA PHE A 109 18.45 11.82 10.84
C PHE A 109 17.71 11.62 12.18
N SER A 110 18.23 12.20 13.27
CA SER A 110 17.64 12.06 14.61
C SER A 110 16.20 12.56 14.69
N SER A 111 15.86 13.57 13.88
CA SER A 111 14.51 14.18 13.80
C SER A 111 13.66 13.62 12.65
N LEU A 112 14.20 12.71 11.84
CA LEU A 112 13.55 12.19 10.64
C LEU A 112 12.36 11.31 11.01
N THR A 113 11.16 11.71 10.59
CA THR A 113 9.91 10.99 10.86
C THR A 113 9.38 10.25 9.65
N GLU A 114 9.75 10.66 8.44
CA GLU A 114 9.29 10.05 7.20
C GLU A 114 10.39 10.02 6.16
N ILE A 115 10.50 8.88 5.46
CA ILE A 115 11.40 8.73 4.34
C ILE A 115 10.76 8.07 3.12
N MET A 116 11.09 8.60 1.95
CA MET A 116 10.67 8.07 0.66
C MET A 116 11.88 7.84 -0.25
N VAL A 117 12.02 6.61 -0.78
CA VAL A 117 13.01 6.25 -1.79
C VAL A 117 12.25 5.78 -3.03
N ILE A 118 12.33 6.54 -4.13
CA ILE A 118 11.43 6.36 -5.28
C ILE A 118 12.23 6.29 -6.58
N GLY A 119 12.01 5.23 -7.35
CA GLY A 119 12.50 5.11 -8.72
C GLY A 119 14.02 5.05 -8.81
N CYS A 120 14.72 4.44 -7.86
CA CYS A 120 16.19 4.32 -7.85
C CYS A 120 16.60 2.98 -8.52
N PRO A 121 16.93 2.96 -9.82
CA PRO A 121 16.99 1.71 -10.59
C PRO A 121 18.28 0.91 -10.38
N LYS A 122 19.38 1.54 -9.97
CA LYS A 122 20.67 0.88 -9.70
C LYS A 122 20.87 0.53 -8.22
N LEU A 123 20.10 1.13 -7.31
CA LEU A 123 20.24 0.96 -5.86
C LEU A 123 20.03 -0.51 -5.47
N SER A 124 21.05 -1.15 -4.91
CA SER A 124 21.05 -2.58 -4.60
C SER A 124 20.74 -2.89 -3.13
N SER A 125 21.03 -1.96 -2.22
CA SER A 125 20.88 -2.17 -0.77
C SER A 125 20.54 -0.90 0.01
N LEU A 126 19.71 -1.05 1.05
CA LEU A 126 19.45 -0.03 2.08
C LEU A 126 20.02 -0.38 3.47
N GLU A 127 20.81 -1.45 3.58
CA GLU A 127 21.33 -1.98 4.86
C GLU A 127 22.12 -0.96 5.69
N GLN A 128 22.92 -0.14 5.02
CA GLN A 128 23.82 0.82 5.69
C GLN A 128 23.08 2.08 6.15
N PHE A 129 21.91 2.35 5.57
CA PHE A 129 21.18 3.59 5.77
C PHE A 129 20.18 3.53 6.92
N LEU A 130 19.39 2.46 6.97
CA LEU A 130 18.30 2.32 7.92
C LEU A 130 18.79 1.68 9.22
N GLN A 131 19.68 2.37 9.94
CA GLN A 131 20.13 1.90 11.25
C GLN A 131 19.33 2.55 12.39
N PRO A 132 18.88 1.74 13.37
CA PRO A 132 18.17 2.22 14.55
C PRO A 132 18.81 3.40 15.29
N ALA A 133 20.14 3.42 15.38
CA ALA A 133 20.88 4.46 16.09
C ALA A 133 20.74 5.85 15.45
N TYR A 134 20.50 5.92 14.14
CA TYR A 134 20.49 7.18 13.39
C TYR A 134 19.09 7.74 13.14
N MET A 135 18.06 6.90 13.19
CA MET A 135 16.67 7.26 12.87
C MET A 135 15.68 6.87 13.98
N PRO A 136 15.89 7.31 15.25
CA PRO A 136 15.04 6.90 16.38
C PRO A 136 13.57 7.35 16.25
N ALA A 137 13.33 8.43 15.50
CA ALA A 137 12.02 9.05 15.34
C ALA A 137 11.25 8.59 14.09
N ILE A 138 11.80 7.67 13.28
CA ILE A 138 11.17 7.27 12.01
C ILE A 138 9.82 6.60 12.24
N LYS A 139 8.79 7.08 11.55
CA LYS A 139 7.41 6.58 11.62
C LYS A 139 6.93 5.97 10.33
N ILE A 140 7.32 6.54 9.20
CA ILE A 140 6.82 6.15 7.88
C ILE A 140 7.99 5.91 6.95
N MET A 141 8.00 4.75 6.30
CA MET A 141 8.98 4.40 5.28
C MET A 141 8.26 3.98 3.99
N MET A 142 8.64 4.60 2.89
CA MET A 142 8.11 4.27 1.56
C MET A 142 9.26 3.99 0.60
N ILE A 143 9.23 2.82 -0.03
CA ILE A 143 10.18 2.41 -1.07
C ILE A 143 9.36 2.05 -2.30
N LYS A 144 9.63 2.71 -3.43
CA LYS A 144 8.85 2.55 -4.65
C LYS A 144 9.75 2.43 -5.87
N GLU A 145 9.43 1.53 -6.79
CA GLU A 145 10.06 1.41 -8.12
C GLU A 145 11.60 1.28 -8.06
N CYS A 146 12.13 0.67 -7.00
CA CYS A 146 13.56 0.37 -6.88
C CYS A 146 13.81 -1.06 -7.41
N THR A 147 13.92 -1.19 -8.73
CA THR A 147 13.86 -2.48 -9.44
C THR A 147 15.09 -3.37 -9.26
N SER A 148 16.22 -2.80 -8.81
CA SER A 148 17.44 -3.56 -8.49
C SER A 148 17.66 -3.76 -6.99
N LEU A 149 16.75 -3.30 -6.14
CA LEU A 149 16.90 -3.39 -4.69
C LEU A 149 16.76 -4.85 -4.24
N GLU A 150 17.84 -5.41 -3.72
CA GLU A 150 17.90 -6.81 -3.27
C GLU A 150 17.73 -6.93 -1.75
N SER A 151 18.16 -5.91 -0.99
CA SER A 151 18.18 -5.97 0.48
C SER A 151 17.61 -4.72 1.16
N ILE A 152 16.72 -4.96 2.12
CA ILE A 152 16.20 -4.00 3.10
C ILE A 152 16.53 -4.57 4.49
N PRO A 153 17.01 -3.76 5.46
CA PRO A 153 17.40 -4.22 6.79
C PRO A 153 16.18 -4.53 7.69
N VAL A 154 15.35 -5.47 7.25
CA VAL A 154 14.13 -5.90 7.94
C VAL A 154 14.41 -6.46 9.33
N GLU A 155 15.58 -7.08 9.54
CA GLU A 155 16.03 -7.57 10.85
C GLU A 155 16.30 -6.45 11.85
N ARG A 156 16.66 -5.25 11.34
CA ARG A 156 16.96 -4.08 12.19
C ARG A 156 15.72 -3.29 12.55
N PHE A 157 14.58 -3.52 11.90
CA PHE A 157 13.33 -2.83 12.22
C PHE A 157 12.83 -3.13 13.63
N GLY A 158 13.26 -4.24 14.24
CA GLY A 158 13.13 -4.50 15.67
C GLY A 158 13.67 -3.39 16.57
N GLY A 159 14.70 -2.67 16.11
CA GLY A 159 15.30 -1.54 16.81
C GLY A 159 14.66 -0.18 16.50
N LEU A 160 13.63 -0.10 15.66
CA LEU A 160 12.92 1.14 15.32
C LEU A 160 11.63 1.26 16.15
N PRO A 161 11.66 1.90 17.34
CA PRO A 161 10.52 1.92 18.26
C PRO A 161 9.34 2.76 17.74
N SER A 162 9.59 3.64 16.78
CA SER A 162 8.59 4.59 16.27
C SER A 162 8.01 4.20 14.91
N LEU A 163 8.51 3.14 14.26
CA LEU A 163 8.12 2.79 12.88
C LEU A 163 6.68 2.24 12.87
N GLU A 164 5.74 3.03 12.37
CA GLU A 164 4.30 2.71 12.35
C GLU A 164 3.80 2.23 10.98
N GLU A 165 4.45 2.66 9.89
CA GLU A 165 4.00 2.40 8.53
C GLU A 165 5.15 2.09 7.57
N LEU A 166 5.02 0.98 6.84
CA LEU A 166 5.95 0.54 5.80
C LEU A 166 5.19 0.31 4.50
N LYS A 167 5.68 0.93 3.42
CA LYS A 167 5.15 0.76 2.07
C LYS A 167 6.27 0.36 1.13
N VAL A 168 6.10 -0.76 0.45
CA VAL A 168 7.04 -1.24 -0.58
C VAL A 168 6.26 -1.53 -1.85
N THR A 169 6.60 -0.86 -2.94
CA THR A 169 5.88 -0.95 -4.22
C THR A 169 6.85 -1.17 -5.38
N ASN A 170 6.62 -2.16 -6.23
CA ASN A 170 7.40 -2.47 -7.43
C ASN A 170 8.90 -2.63 -7.16
N CYS A 171 9.23 -3.50 -6.21
CA CYS A 171 10.61 -3.84 -5.82
C CYS A 171 10.83 -5.36 -5.89
N PRO A 172 10.79 -5.96 -7.10
CA PRO A 172 10.66 -7.41 -7.30
C PRO A 172 11.88 -8.23 -6.89
N LYS A 173 13.05 -7.61 -6.71
CA LYS A 173 14.29 -8.31 -6.35
C LYS A 173 14.54 -8.41 -4.86
N ILE A 174 13.72 -7.78 -4.01
CA ILE A 174 13.92 -7.84 -2.56
C ILE A 174 13.83 -9.30 -2.13
N ASN A 175 14.88 -9.74 -1.44
CA ASN A 175 15.00 -11.05 -0.87
C ASN A 175 15.20 -10.93 0.65
N SER A 176 14.14 -11.18 1.41
CA SER A 176 14.09 -11.11 2.86
C SER A 176 13.68 -12.45 3.45
N GLN A 177 14.32 -12.84 4.56
CA GLN A 177 13.96 -14.07 5.27
C GLN A 177 12.73 -13.88 6.16
N CYS A 178 12.61 -12.73 6.84
CA CYS A 178 11.52 -12.44 7.77
C CYS A 178 11.40 -10.93 8.01
N LEU A 179 10.17 -10.39 8.01
CA LEU A 179 9.89 -9.01 8.38
C LEU A 179 9.53 -8.92 9.88
N LEU A 180 10.48 -8.44 10.69
CA LEU A 180 10.31 -8.25 12.12
C LEU A 180 10.26 -6.76 12.50
N ALA A 181 9.05 -6.23 12.70
CA ALA A 181 8.84 -4.84 13.07
C ALA A 181 7.77 -4.72 14.17
N PRO A 182 8.14 -4.76 15.46
CA PRO A 182 7.19 -4.84 16.57
C PRO A 182 6.35 -3.57 16.75
N SER A 183 6.80 -2.43 16.23
CA SER A 183 6.11 -1.14 16.31
C SER A 183 5.14 -0.91 15.14
N LEU A 184 5.24 -1.74 14.09
CA LEU A 184 4.56 -1.52 12.82
C LEU A 184 3.06 -1.76 12.95
N LYS A 185 2.26 -0.78 12.53
CA LYS A 185 0.79 -0.80 12.58
C LYS A 185 0.17 -1.01 11.20
N LYS A 186 0.83 -0.52 10.15
CA LYS A 186 0.36 -0.60 8.76
C LYS A 186 1.46 -1.09 7.83
N LEU A 187 1.11 -2.05 6.98
CA LEU A 187 1.98 -2.62 5.97
C LEU A 187 1.28 -2.60 4.61
N SER A 188 1.93 -2.02 3.60
CA SER A 188 1.45 -2.04 2.22
C SER A 188 2.54 -2.60 1.33
N LEU A 189 2.27 -3.73 0.67
CA LEU A 189 3.20 -4.37 -0.24
C LEU A 189 2.55 -4.53 -1.61
N GLU A 190 3.22 -4.03 -2.65
CA GLU A 190 2.83 -4.16 -4.06
C GLU A 190 4.05 -4.66 -4.84
N ASP A 191 4.03 -5.90 -5.34
CA ASP A 191 5.17 -6.58 -5.96
C ASP A 191 6.51 -6.37 -5.21
N PRO A 192 6.58 -6.72 -3.92
CA PRO A 192 7.69 -6.39 -3.03
C PRO A 192 8.84 -7.42 -3.08
N GLY A 193 8.90 -8.27 -4.11
CA GLY A 193 9.77 -9.46 -4.11
C GLY A 193 9.17 -10.58 -3.26
N ASN A 194 9.86 -10.96 -2.18
CA ASN A 194 9.40 -12.03 -1.27
C ASN A 194 9.13 -11.55 0.17
N LEU A 195 9.04 -10.23 0.38
CA LEU A 195 8.92 -9.61 1.71
C LEU A 195 7.65 -10.03 2.49
N GLU A 196 6.62 -10.48 1.79
CA GLU A 196 5.36 -10.94 2.35
C GLU A 196 5.37 -12.40 2.83
N ASN A 197 6.42 -13.17 2.51
CA ASN A 197 6.46 -14.61 2.78
C ASN A 197 6.45 -14.93 4.27
N ASP A 198 7.14 -14.13 5.08
CA ASP A 198 7.15 -14.28 6.52
C ASP A 198 7.11 -12.93 7.25
N ILE A 199 5.95 -12.61 7.83
CA ILE A 199 5.70 -11.35 8.53
C ILE A 199 5.45 -11.66 10.01
N ASP A 200 6.34 -11.17 10.89
CA ASP A 200 6.18 -11.19 12.35
C ASP A 200 6.11 -9.76 12.89
N CYS A 201 4.90 -9.20 12.89
CA CYS A 201 4.64 -7.81 13.28
C CYS A 201 3.48 -7.77 14.27
N ARG A 202 3.79 -7.87 15.56
CA ARG A 202 2.78 -8.06 16.62
C ARG A 202 1.83 -6.87 16.83
N SER A 203 2.23 -5.67 16.41
CA SER A 203 1.40 -4.46 16.48
C SER A 203 0.59 -4.19 15.21
N LEU A 204 0.69 -5.07 14.20
CA LEU A 204 0.15 -4.81 12.87
C LEU A 204 -1.38 -4.96 12.88
N THR A 205 -2.07 -3.89 12.47
CA THR A 205 -3.54 -3.83 12.43
C THR A 205 -4.09 -3.85 11.01
N THR A 206 -3.29 -3.36 10.05
CA THR A 206 -3.70 -3.20 8.65
C THR A 206 -2.63 -3.75 7.70
N ILE A 207 -3.04 -4.62 6.79
CA ILE A 207 -2.22 -5.18 5.72
C ILE A 207 -2.89 -4.92 4.39
N ASN A 208 -2.16 -4.35 3.43
CA ASN A 208 -2.54 -4.30 2.02
C ASN A 208 -1.49 -5.04 1.21
N LEU A 209 -1.90 -6.06 0.45
CA LEU A 209 -1.02 -6.89 -0.36
C LEU A 209 -1.50 -6.90 -1.80
N SER A 210 -0.56 -6.73 -2.71
CA SER A 210 -0.72 -6.96 -4.14
C SER A 210 0.55 -7.59 -4.66
N ASN A 211 0.49 -8.81 -5.19
CA ASN A 211 1.65 -9.41 -5.84
C ASN A 211 1.19 -10.39 -6.92
N TYR A 212 1.57 -10.11 -8.16
CA TYR A 212 1.17 -10.93 -9.31
C TYR A 212 1.68 -12.38 -9.24
N HIS A 213 2.78 -12.63 -8.51
CA HIS A 213 3.48 -13.91 -8.38
C HIS A 213 3.17 -14.66 -7.07
N LEU A 214 2.35 -14.09 -6.18
CA LEU A 214 2.04 -14.72 -4.90
C LEU A 214 1.10 -15.92 -5.10
N ALA A 215 1.60 -17.14 -4.92
CA ALA A 215 0.84 -18.37 -5.12
C ALA A 215 0.02 -18.83 -3.89
N SER A 216 0.51 -18.55 -2.68
CA SER A 216 -0.15 -18.94 -1.43
C SER A 216 0.12 -17.91 -0.34
N LEU A 217 -0.87 -17.64 0.50
CA LEU A 217 -0.74 -16.74 1.63
C LEU A 217 -1.27 -17.41 2.90
N THR A 218 -0.45 -17.46 3.94
CA THR A 218 -0.81 -18.03 5.23
C THR A 218 -0.48 -17.05 6.33
N PHE A 219 -1.48 -16.77 7.16
CA PHE A 219 -1.29 -15.89 8.31
C PHE A 219 -1.36 -16.66 9.62
N ASN A 220 -0.40 -16.41 10.49
CA ASN A 220 -0.36 -17.00 11.82
C ASN A 220 -0.85 -15.99 12.87
N ARG A 221 -1.82 -16.41 13.69
CA ARG A 221 -2.36 -15.61 14.81
C ARG A 221 -1.29 -15.16 15.81
N GLU A 222 -0.26 -15.98 16.03
CA GLU A 222 0.83 -15.66 16.97
C GLU A 222 1.71 -14.52 16.47
N LYS A 223 1.89 -14.44 15.15
CA LYS A 223 2.68 -13.41 14.48
C LYS A 223 1.89 -12.11 14.26
N LEU A 224 0.57 -12.23 14.04
CA LEU A 224 -0.32 -11.11 13.72
C LEU A 224 -1.57 -11.07 14.63
N PRO A 225 -1.40 -10.93 15.95
CA PRO A 225 -2.50 -11.04 16.92
C PRO A 225 -3.50 -9.87 16.87
N LEU A 226 -3.11 -8.73 16.29
CA LEU A 226 -3.89 -7.48 16.26
C LEU A 226 -4.46 -7.14 14.88
N LEU A 227 -4.34 -8.02 13.88
CA LEU A 227 -4.77 -7.75 12.52
C LEU A 227 -6.30 -7.58 12.41
N THR A 228 -6.75 -6.38 12.07
CA THR A 228 -8.18 -6.03 11.93
C THR A 228 -8.61 -5.76 10.50
N GLU A 229 -7.67 -5.38 9.63
CA GLU A 229 -7.94 -4.98 8.26
C GLU A 229 -6.97 -5.67 7.30
N LEU A 230 -7.51 -6.37 6.30
CA LEU A 230 -6.74 -7.06 5.28
C LEU A 230 -7.30 -6.74 3.90
N THR A 231 -6.45 -6.23 3.02
CA THR A 231 -6.73 -6.05 1.60
C THR A 231 -5.77 -6.91 0.80
N ILE A 232 -6.29 -7.71 -0.11
CA ILE A 232 -5.54 -8.50 -1.09
C ILE A 232 -6.04 -8.07 -2.47
N GLY A 233 -5.15 -7.55 -3.30
CA GLY A 233 -5.45 -7.02 -4.63
C GLY A 233 -4.55 -7.64 -5.69
N GLU A 234 -5.06 -7.89 -6.89
CA GLU A 234 -4.26 -8.22 -8.09
C GLU A 234 -3.32 -9.43 -7.98
N CYS A 235 -3.51 -10.31 -6.99
CA CYS A 235 -2.74 -11.55 -6.87
C CYS A 235 -3.23 -12.62 -7.86
N ARG A 236 -2.67 -12.61 -9.08
CA ARG A 236 -3.12 -13.44 -10.21
C ARG A 236 -2.81 -14.93 -10.06
N GLU A 237 -1.78 -15.27 -9.31
CA GLU A 237 -1.35 -16.65 -9.07
C GLU A 237 -1.86 -17.23 -7.74
N LEU A 238 -2.53 -16.41 -6.91
CA LEU A 238 -2.95 -16.82 -5.56
C LEU A 238 -4.01 -17.91 -5.64
N GLU A 239 -3.64 -19.13 -5.23
CA GLU A 239 -4.56 -20.27 -5.19
C GLU A 239 -5.15 -20.52 -3.80
N THR A 240 -4.38 -20.23 -2.76
CA THR A 240 -4.74 -20.57 -1.37
C THR A 240 -4.56 -19.39 -0.44
N LEU A 241 -5.56 -19.18 0.41
CA LEU A 241 -5.56 -18.16 1.45
C LEU A 241 -5.98 -18.81 2.76
N ASN A 242 -5.00 -19.12 3.60
CA ASN A 242 -5.22 -19.79 4.88
C ASN A 242 -5.14 -18.79 6.04
N GLY A 243 -6.10 -18.91 6.95
CA GLY A 243 -6.31 -17.92 7.99
C GLY A 243 -6.30 -18.45 9.41
N GLY A 244 -5.91 -17.56 10.32
CA GLY A 244 -6.07 -17.63 11.76
C GLY A 244 -6.48 -16.27 12.31
N TRP A 245 -7.45 -15.60 11.67
CA TRP A 245 -7.79 -14.18 11.87
C TRP A 245 -9.04 -13.94 12.74
N PRO A 246 -9.10 -14.34 14.03
CA PRO A 246 -10.36 -14.32 14.79
C PRO A 246 -10.89 -12.93 15.10
N ILE A 247 -10.09 -11.88 14.94
CA ILE A 247 -10.47 -10.49 15.23
C ILE A 247 -10.56 -9.62 13.96
N LEU A 248 -10.41 -10.22 12.78
CA LEU A 248 -10.46 -9.46 11.52
C LEU A 248 -11.86 -8.83 11.37
N LYS A 249 -11.88 -7.52 11.13
CA LYS A 249 -13.12 -6.74 11.00
C LYS A 249 -13.40 -6.37 9.55
N SER A 250 -12.36 -6.18 8.74
CA SER A 250 -12.50 -5.81 7.33
C SER A 250 -11.62 -6.69 6.46
N LEU A 251 -12.22 -7.28 5.43
CA LEU A 251 -11.55 -8.06 4.40
C LEU A 251 -11.95 -7.54 3.02
N SER A 252 -10.96 -7.25 2.18
CA SER A 252 -11.16 -6.90 0.77
C SER A 252 -10.30 -7.82 -0.09
N ILE A 253 -10.92 -8.58 -1.01
CA ILE A 253 -10.21 -9.43 -1.97
C ILE A 253 -10.59 -8.96 -3.38
N MET A 254 -9.60 -8.56 -4.17
CA MET A 254 -9.81 -7.93 -5.47
C MET A 254 -8.88 -8.55 -6.52
N LEU A 255 -9.40 -8.92 -7.68
CA LEU A 255 -8.65 -9.37 -8.85
C LEU A 255 -7.72 -10.57 -8.57
N CYS A 256 -8.24 -11.59 -7.86
CA CYS A 256 -7.54 -12.85 -7.51
C CYS A 256 -8.16 -14.10 -8.18
N PRO A 257 -8.15 -14.20 -9.53
CA PRO A 257 -8.99 -15.13 -10.29
C PRO A 257 -8.72 -16.64 -10.06
N ARG A 258 -7.54 -16.99 -9.53
CA ARG A 258 -7.14 -18.39 -9.26
C ARG A 258 -7.47 -18.86 -7.85
N LEU A 259 -7.99 -17.98 -6.99
CA LEU A 259 -8.24 -18.30 -5.59
C LEU A 259 -9.30 -19.40 -5.47
N LYS A 260 -8.92 -20.51 -4.83
CA LYS A 260 -9.79 -21.69 -4.66
C LYS A 260 -10.66 -21.54 -3.42
N TRP A 261 -11.78 -20.85 -3.57
CA TRP A 261 -12.76 -20.61 -2.48
C TRP A 261 -13.34 -21.89 -1.87
N GLU A 262 -13.44 -22.96 -2.66
CA GLU A 262 -14.08 -24.23 -2.26
C GLU A 262 -13.25 -25.05 -1.26
N ASN A 263 -11.95 -24.76 -1.13
CA ASN A 263 -10.99 -25.59 -0.38
C ASN A 263 -10.59 -25.02 1.00
N GLY A 264 -11.46 -24.25 1.67
CA GLY A 264 -11.27 -23.96 3.10
C GLY A 264 -10.92 -22.52 3.47
N ILE A 265 -11.28 -21.51 2.67
CA ILE A 265 -11.30 -20.12 3.16
C ILE A 265 -12.47 -19.99 4.14
N VAL A 266 -12.18 -20.14 5.42
CA VAL A 266 -13.13 -19.88 6.51
C VAL A 266 -12.97 -18.43 6.95
N LEU A 267 -13.93 -17.59 6.60
CA LEU A 267 -13.96 -16.20 7.03
C LEU A 267 -14.34 -16.12 8.52
N PRO A 268 -13.72 -15.19 9.29
CA PRO A 268 -13.96 -15.12 10.73
C PRO A 268 -15.31 -14.47 11.03
N SER A 269 -16.00 -14.95 12.07
CA SER A 269 -17.30 -14.43 12.50
C SER A 269 -17.25 -12.99 13.06
N SER A 270 -16.04 -12.49 13.35
CA SER A 270 -15.78 -11.10 13.75
C SER A 270 -15.91 -10.09 12.60
N LEU A 271 -15.98 -10.57 11.35
CA LEU A 271 -15.95 -9.73 10.16
C LEU A 271 -17.18 -8.82 10.10
N GLN A 272 -16.93 -7.53 9.89
CA GLN A 272 -17.94 -6.46 9.84
C GLN A 272 -18.09 -5.89 8.42
N SER A 273 -17.02 -5.93 7.62
CA SER A 273 -17.00 -5.47 6.24
C SER A 273 -16.31 -6.50 5.35
N LEU A 274 -16.99 -6.89 4.28
CA LEU A 274 -16.46 -7.80 3.26
C LEU A 274 -16.64 -7.17 1.89
N HIS A 275 -15.53 -7.01 1.17
CA HIS A 275 -15.51 -6.55 -0.21
C HIS A 275 -14.87 -7.63 -1.09
N LEU A 276 -15.60 -8.04 -2.11
CA LEU A 276 -15.23 -9.09 -3.04
C LEU A 276 -15.33 -8.50 -4.43
N TRP A 277 -14.19 -8.38 -5.11
CA TRP A 277 -14.13 -7.94 -6.49
C TRP A 277 -13.30 -8.91 -7.30
N ASP A 278 -13.90 -9.97 -7.83
CA ASP A 278 -13.13 -10.98 -8.53
C ASP A 278 -13.91 -11.58 -9.69
N ARG A 279 -13.20 -11.83 -10.80
CA ARG A 279 -13.70 -12.60 -11.95
C ARG A 279 -13.61 -14.12 -11.74
N GLY A 280 -12.98 -14.58 -10.66
CA GLY A 280 -12.79 -16.00 -10.32
C GLY A 280 -14.04 -16.72 -9.77
N TYR A 281 -13.83 -17.98 -9.35
CA TYR A 281 -14.86 -18.89 -8.82
C TYR A 281 -15.20 -18.59 -7.36
N PHE A 282 -15.84 -17.45 -7.11
CA PHE A 282 -16.34 -17.14 -5.77
C PHE A 282 -17.38 -18.17 -5.32
N SER A 283 -17.19 -18.77 -4.14
CA SER A 283 -18.17 -19.68 -3.54
C SER A 283 -19.02 -18.96 -2.49
N VAL A 284 -20.34 -19.02 -2.62
CA VAL A 284 -21.28 -18.46 -1.62
C VAL A 284 -21.11 -19.07 -0.23
N ARG A 285 -20.50 -20.25 -0.13
CA ARG A 285 -20.21 -20.92 1.16
C ARG A 285 -19.25 -20.14 2.05
N CYS A 286 -18.38 -19.31 1.49
CA CYS A 286 -17.48 -18.49 2.31
C CYS A 286 -18.23 -17.42 3.14
N LEU A 287 -19.51 -17.15 2.81
CA LEU A 287 -20.38 -16.23 3.54
C LEU A 287 -21.08 -16.87 4.73
N GLU A 288 -20.87 -18.17 4.97
CA GLU A 288 -21.42 -18.87 6.13
C GLU A 288 -20.82 -18.33 7.45
N ASN A 289 -21.64 -18.31 8.50
CA ASN A 289 -21.33 -17.87 9.86
C ASN A 289 -20.88 -16.40 10.03
N LEU A 290 -21.10 -15.53 9.04
CA LEU A 290 -20.76 -14.10 9.06
C LEU A 290 -21.78 -13.23 9.81
N THR A 291 -22.16 -13.65 11.02
CA THR A 291 -23.27 -13.04 11.77
C THR A 291 -23.03 -11.60 12.23
N SER A 292 -21.79 -11.13 12.25
CA SER A 292 -21.41 -9.74 12.60
C SER A 292 -21.28 -8.82 11.38
N LEU A 293 -21.50 -9.34 10.17
CA LEU A 293 -21.25 -8.60 8.94
C LEU A 293 -22.26 -7.48 8.76
N ASN A 294 -21.76 -6.24 8.69
CA ASN A 294 -22.55 -5.02 8.53
C ASN A 294 -22.58 -4.54 7.08
N SER A 295 -21.51 -4.79 6.31
CA SER A 295 -21.39 -4.35 4.93
C SER A 295 -20.86 -5.48 4.05
N LEU A 296 -21.61 -5.82 3.00
CA LEU A 296 -21.21 -6.76 1.95
C LEU A 296 -21.20 -6.05 0.61
N VAL A 297 -20.05 -6.06 -0.06
CA VAL A 297 -19.88 -5.52 -1.41
C VAL A 297 -19.36 -6.61 -2.32
N MET A 298 -20.07 -6.88 -3.41
CA MET A 298 -19.73 -7.86 -4.43
C MET A 298 -19.70 -7.17 -5.79
N THR A 299 -18.55 -7.24 -6.48
CA THR A 299 -18.33 -6.53 -7.74
C THR A 299 -17.72 -7.48 -8.77
N VAL A 300 -18.33 -7.58 -9.96
CA VAL A 300 -17.83 -8.39 -11.09
C VAL A 300 -17.70 -9.90 -10.75
N CYS A 301 -18.44 -10.39 -9.74
CA CYS A 301 -18.43 -11.80 -9.35
C CYS A 301 -19.05 -12.67 -10.45
N LYS A 302 -18.31 -13.69 -10.91
CA LYS A 302 -18.75 -14.66 -11.91
C LYS A 302 -19.14 -15.99 -11.26
N HIS A 303 -19.93 -16.80 -11.98
CA HIS A 303 -20.35 -18.17 -11.62
C HIS A 303 -21.29 -18.29 -10.40
N ILE A 304 -21.72 -17.18 -9.80
CA ILE A 304 -22.76 -17.19 -8.78
C ILE A 304 -24.10 -16.99 -9.47
N GLU A 305 -24.82 -18.07 -9.72
CA GLU A 305 -26.18 -17.97 -10.29
C GLU A 305 -27.21 -17.62 -9.21
N TYR A 306 -27.04 -18.16 -8.00
CA TYR A 306 -28.01 -18.05 -6.91
C TYR A 306 -27.32 -17.73 -5.58
N ILE A 307 -27.87 -16.76 -4.85
CA ILE A 307 -27.55 -16.56 -3.43
C ILE A 307 -28.68 -17.20 -2.60
N PRO A 308 -28.39 -18.22 -1.76
CA PRO A 308 -29.42 -18.94 -1.00
C PRO A 308 -30.24 -18.01 -0.10
N ARG A 309 -31.56 -18.18 -0.09
CA ARG A 309 -32.49 -17.40 0.75
C ARG A 309 -32.10 -17.40 2.23
N ASP A 310 -31.75 -18.56 2.75
CA ASP A 310 -31.45 -18.73 4.18
C ASP A 310 -30.16 -18.03 4.60
N LEU A 311 -29.27 -17.71 3.66
CA LEU A 311 -28.02 -16.99 3.94
C LEU A 311 -28.32 -15.61 4.54
N TRP A 312 -29.34 -14.91 4.02
CA TRP A 312 -29.71 -13.57 4.44
C TRP A 312 -30.30 -13.51 5.86
N SER A 313 -31.05 -14.53 6.24
CA SER A 313 -31.76 -14.59 7.52
C SER A 313 -30.93 -15.23 8.64
N SER A 314 -30.07 -16.20 8.31
CA SER A 314 -29.27 -16.93 9.31
C SER A 314 -27.84 -16.38 9.43
N ASN A 315 -27.12 -16.30 8.30
CA ASN A 315 -25.70 -15.98 8.29
C ASN A 315 -25.42 -14.47 8.24
N LEU A 316 -26.26 -13.70 7.56
CA LEU A 316 -26.06 -12.26 7.31
C LEU A 316 -27.09 -11.38 8.06
N LYS A 317 -27.54 -11.82 9.23
CA LYS A 317 -28.62 -11.16 10.01
C LYS A 317 -28.32 -9.72 10.45
N SER A 318 -27.06 -9.32 10.55
CA SER A 318 -26.65 -7.98 11.00
C SER A 318 -26.45 -7.01 9.83
N LEU A 319 -26.65 -7.46 8.59
CA LEU A 319 -26.25 -6.72 7.40
C LEU A 319 -27.01 -5.40 7.26
N GLN A 320 -26.27 -4.29 7.28
CA GLN A 320 -26.80 -2.94 7.14
C GLN A 320 -26.70 -2.41 5.71
N LYS A 321 -25.71 -2.90 4.96
CA LYS A 321 -25.43 -2.49 3.59
C LYS A 321 -25.11 -3.69 2.70
N LEU A 322 -25.84 -3.80 1.60
CA LEU A 322 -25.59 -4.73 0.50
C LEU A 322 -25.29 -3.93 -0.78
N THR A 323 -24.23 -4.30 -1.48
CA THR A 323 -23.93 -3.75 -2.79
C THR A 323 -23.52 -4.88 -3.74
N ILE A 324 -24.22 -5.05 -4.86
CA ILE A 324 -23.90 -6.02 -5.91
C ILE A 324 -23.77 -5.28 -7.23
N LYS A 325 -22.61 -5.33 -7.88
CA LYS A 325 -22.35 -4.57 -9.10
C LYS A 325 -21.72 -5.43 -10.18
N HIS A 326 -22.19 -5.30 -11.42
CA HIS A 326 -21.58 -5.96 -12.58
C HIS A 326 -21.48 -7.49 -12.46
N CYS A 327 -22.35 -8.13 -11.66
CA CYS A 327 -22.42 -9.58 -11.54
C CYS A 327 -23.41 -10.10 -12.57
N GLU A 328 -22.92 -10.51 -13.73
CA GLU A 328 -23.75 -10.90 -14.89
C GLU A 328 -24.45 -12.24 -14.71
N ASP A 329 -23.84 -13.18 -13.97
CA ASP A 329 -24.37 -14.54 -13.83
C ASP A 329 -25.47 -14.65 -12.77
N VAL A 330 -25.61 -13.65 -11.88
CA VAL A 330 -26.57 -13.69 -10.78
C VAL A 330 -28.00 -13.61 -11.34
N VAL A 331 -28.74 -14.70 -11.19
CA VAL A 331 -30.14 -14.85 -11.61
C VAL A 331 -31.10 -14.55 -10.47
N SER A 332 -30.79 -14.99 -9.24
CA SER A 332 -31.63 -14.70 -8.07
C SER A 332 -30.79 -14.52 -6.81
N ILE A 333 -31.25 -13.62 -5.96
CA ILE A 333 -30.73 -13.41 -4.60
C ILE A 333 -31.71 -13.88 -3.52
N GLY A 334 -32.70 -14.70 -3.90
CA GLY A 334 -33.71 -15.22 -2.97
C GLY A 334 -34.99 -14.38 -2.84
N GLY A 335 -35.15 -13.35 -3.67
CA GLY A 335 -36.32 -12.47 -3.71
C GLY A 335 -36.21 -11.24 -2.80
N GLN A 336 -37.08 -10.25 -3.02
CA GLN A 336 -37.02 -8.97 -2.29
C GLN A 336 -37.32 -9.08 -0.79
N GLU A 337 -38.16 -10.04 -0.39
CA GLU A 337 -38.64 -10.15 1.00
C GLU A 337 -37.53 -10.59 1.96
N VAL A 338 -36.62 -11.45 1.52
CA VAL A 338 -35.53 -11.96 2.37
C VAL A 338 -34.44 -10.93 2.62
N ILE A 339 -34.28 -9.95 1.72
CA ILE A 339 -33.36 -8.81 1.87
C ILE A 339 -34.05 -7.56 2.40
N ALA A 340 -35.36 -7.61 2.68
CA ALA A 340 -36.14 -6.47 3.14
C ALA A 340 -35.67 -5.95 4.51
N HIS A 341 -34.98 -6.76 5.31
CA HIS A 341 -34.40 -6.30 6.59
C HIS A 341 -33.24 -5.32 6.39
N ILE A 342 -32.56 -5.35 5.23
CA ILE A 342 -31.35 -4.57 4.96
C ILE A 342 -31.75 -3.11 4.68
N PRO A 343 -31.21 -2.12 5.43
CA PRO A 343 -31.55 -0.71 5.23
C PRO A 343 -30.99 -0.09 3.95
N LYS A 344 -29.85 -0.56 3.44
CA LYS A 344 -29.22 0.00 2.24
C LYS A 344 -28.85 -1.11 1.26
N VAL A 345 -29.56 -1.17 0.14
CA VAL A 345 -29.31 -2.13 -0.94
C VAL A 345 -29.04 -1.37 -2.25
N ASP A 346 -27.90 -1.65 -2.87
CA ASP A 346 -27.50 -1.05 -4.15
C ASP A 346 -27.08 -2.14 -5.14
N ILE A 347 -27.93 -2.43 -6.12
CA ILE A 347 -27.71 -3.45 -7.14
C ILE A 347 -27.62 -2.78 -8.51
N GLN A 348 -26.47 -2.89 -9.18
CA GLN A 348 -26.22 -2.18 -10.43
C GLN A 348 -25.62 -3.09 -11.50
N ASN A 349 -26.06 -2.95 -12.74
CA ASN A 349 -25.52 -3.67 -13.89
C ASN A 349 -25.53 -5.20 -13.70
N CYS A 350 -26.64 -5.74 -13.17
CA CYS A 350 -26.89 -7.19 -13.03
C CYS A 350 -28.01 -7.60 -14.00
N PRO A 351 -27.72 -7.81 -15.30
CA PRO A 351 -28.73 -7.94 -16.35
C PRO A 351 -29.57 -9.22 -16.27
N ASN A 352 -29.08 -10.28 -15.63
CA ASN A 352 -29.79 -11.56 -15.52
C ASN A 352 -30.62 -11.71 -14.24
N LEU A 353 -30.51 -10.76 -13.30
CA LEU A 353 -31.22 -10.81 -12.02
C LEU A 353 -32.73 -10.74 -12.26
N LYS A 354 -33.47 -11.63 -11.62
CA LYS A 354 -34.93 -11.75 -11.62
C LYS A 354 -35.44 -11.68 -10.17
N GLU A 355 -36.76 -11.70 -10.00
CA GLU A 355 -37.44 -11.85 -8.69
C GLU A 355 -37.29 -10.67 -7.71
N VAL A 356 -36.69 -9.56 -8.14
CA VAL A 356 -36.52 -8.35 -7.30
C VAL A 356 -37.19 -7.17 -7.99
N GLN A 357 -38.43 -6.86 -7.65
CA GLN A 357 -39.11 -5.72 -8.29
C GLN A 357 -38.37 -4.42 -7.95
N GLN A 358 -38.09 -3.59 -8.97
CA GLN A 358 -37.57 -2.25 -8.72
C GLN A 358 -38.56 -1.49 -7.82
N PRO A 359 -38.13 -0.79 -6.76
CA PRO A 359 -39.07 -0.07 -5.91
C PRO A 359 -39.59 1.14 -6.68
N LEU A 360 -40.83 1.04 -7.18
CA LEU A 360 -41.69 2.19 -7.42
C LEU A 360 -42.35 2.59 -6.09
N LEU A 361 -41.58 3.16 -5.15
CA LEU A 361 -42.16 3.86 -4.01
C LEU A 361 -41.69 5.32 -4.01
N ARG A 362 -42.52 6.19 -4.59
CA ARG A 362 -42.43 7.64 -4.41
C ARG A 362 -42.50 7.96 -2.91
N GLY A 363 -41.42 8.48 -2.33
CA GLY A 363 -41.46 9.16 -1.03
C GLY A 363 -40.45 8.74 0.04
N TYR A 364 -39.65 7.67 -0.15
CA TYR A 364 -38.60 7.30 0.79
C TYR A 364 -37.21 7.45 0.17
N PRO A 365 -36.21 7.99 0.89
CA PRO A 365 -34.88 8.20 0.34
C PRO A 365 -34.19 6.85 0.12
N PHE A 366 -34.03 6.44 -1.13
CA PHE A 366 -32.96 5.56 -1.64
C PHE A 366 -32.64 4.24 -0.88
N ARG A 367 -33.61 3.61 -0.20
CA ARG A 367 -33.40 2.33 0.53
C ARG A 367 -32.86 1.21 -0.37
N PHE A 368 -33.43 1.14 -1.57
CA PHE A 368 -33.06 0.20 -2.62
C PHE A 368 -32.75 1.00 -3.88
N ARG A 369 -31.60 0.72 -4.49
CA ARG A 369 -31.21 1.29 -5.78
C ARG A 369 -30.95 0.13 -6.74
N PHE A 370 -31.75 0.05 -7.80
CA PHE A 370 -31.55 -0.87 -8.90
C PHE A 370 -31.23 -0.07 -10.16
N PHE A 371 -30.12 -0.37 -10.82
CA PHE A 371 -29.72 0.33 -12.04
C PHE A 371 -29.26 -0.69 -13.09
N SER A 372 -29.72 -0.53 -14.34
CA SER A 372 -29.36 -1.42 -15.47
C SER A 372 -29.52 -2.92 -15.17
N CYS A 373 -30.61 -3.30 -14.51
CA CYS A 373 -31.00 -4.69 -14.27
C CYS A 373 -32.21 -5.03 -15.15
N ASN A 374 -31.95 -5.52 -16.36
CA ASN A 374 -32.92 -5.51 -17.46
C ASN A 374 -34.07 -6.52 -17.33
N LYS A 375 -34.02 -7.44 -16.36
CA LYS A 375 -35.02 -8.50 -16.14
C LYS A 375 -35.82 -8.33 -14.83
N LEU A 376 -35.72 -7.17 -14.18
CA LEU A 376 -36.46 -6.80 -12.97
C LEU A 376 -37.82 -6.16 -13.26
#